data_AF-A0AAU2U9H5-F1
#
_entry.id   AF-A0AAU2U9H5-F1
#
_cell.length_a   1.000
_cell.length_b   1.000
_cell.length_c   1.000
_cell.angle_alpha   90.00
_cell.angle_beta   90.00
_cell.angle_gamma   90.00
#
_symmetry.space_group_name_H-M   'P 1'
#
loop_
_entity.id
_entity.type
_entity.pdbx_description
1 polymer ?
#
loop_
_entity_poly.entity_id
_entity_poly.type
_entity_poly.pdbx_seq_one_letter_code
_entity_poly.pdbx_strand_id
1 'polypeptide(L)'
;MRLTPLVIAATSVALVAPTAAQADSPGTHTPAAPGVSAPGGRYEHSVDLKFRAERGTTVRYTLDGTTPTRDSRVYSPGRPLRIDKDTNVTAVAFHGNRSSVPVSYGYLIKSREKPLARLVVMSDVHVGSHTSADKKYESFFDTIGSIFPEPDAILSNGDMINDNGDGKDPDHKIVSEIFQANLARKGMTDTQLLISNGNHDASLAAIRAGYPKAWFPDSGGGYYESDVKGLHVLTVNTETYNSDTAQRTWLKGRLAAITADPAYKGKPVLVQGHRPTTGTTMDGQQASNPRLAEDLSAFPQAILFSGHSHLNINDDRSIHQRDFTSVNDGSMSYIEVDHGYQMVTEDGLADRFESPTAQALFVPRPNSLDIPVPGTVHGGRYVARVVAVDAYGNASPAASLSFRE
;
A
#
# COMPACT_ATOMS: atom_id res chain seq x y z
N MET A 1 18.97 -21.46 11.73
CA MET A 1 17.96 -21.49 10.64
C MET A 1 17.65 -20.05 10.30
N ARG A 2 18.05 -19.55 9.11
CA ARG A 2 17.86 -18.15 8.74
C ARG A 2 16.43 -17.98 8.24
N LEU A 3 15.55 -17.37 9.04
CA LEU A 3 14.27 -16.85 8.56
C LEU A 3 14.58 -15.57 7.78
N THR A 4 14.07 -15.44 6.55
CA THR A 4 14.22 -14.20 5.79
C THR A 4 12.96 -13.38 6.06
N PRO A 5 13.03 -12.29 6.82
CA PRO A 5 11.84 -11.48 7.11
C PRO A 5 11.36 -10.81 5.81
N LEU A 6 10.05 -10.84 5.57
CA LEU A 6 9.40 -9.87 4.69
C LEU A 6 9.14 -8.64 5.54
N VAL A 7 9.66 -7.49 5.15
CA VAL A 7 9.34 -6.22 5.81
C VAL A 7 8.21 -5.61 5.02
N ILE A 8 7.00 -5.62 5.60
CA ILE A 8 5.88 -4.87 5.05
C ILE A 8 6.07 -3.43 5.53
N ALA A 9 6.70 -2.61 4.70
CA ALA A 9 6.72 -1.17 4.91
C ALA A 9 5.42 -0.59 4.33
N ALA A 10 4.37 -0.53 5.15
CA ALA A 10 3.21 0.28 4.82
C ALA A 10 3.66 1.74 4.77
N THR A 11 3.88 2.26 3.56
CA THR A 11 4.20 3.66 3.36
C THR A 11 3.01 4.26 2.65
N SER A 12 2.09 4.80 3.45
CA SER A 12 0.99 5.63 2.96
C SER A 12 1.54 6.96 2.47
N VAL A 13 1.88 7.04 1.18
CA VAL A 13 2.00 8.35 0.55
C VAL A 13 0.57 8.84 0.31
N ALA A 14 0.09 9.72 1.18
CA ALA A 14 -1.16 10.43 0.92
C ALA A 14 -0.97 11.30 -0.33
N LEU A 15 -1.38 10.76 -1.49
CA LEU A 15 -1.37 11.48 -2.75
C LEU A 15 -2.59 12.39 -2.78
N VAL A 16 -2.39 13.59 -2.27
CA VAL A 16 -3.32 14.68 -2.57
C VAL A 16 -3.07 15.05 -4.03
N ALA A 17 -3.93 14.57 -4.92
CA ALA A 17 -4.03 15.18 -6.25
C ALA A 17 -4.24 16.69 -6.04
N PRO A 18 -3.53 17.58 -6.75
CA PRO A 18 -3.87 18.98 -6.72
C PRO A 18 -5.32 19.08 -7.21
N THR A 19 -6.25 19.33 -6.30
CA THR A 19 -7.61 19.68 -6.67
C THR A 19 -7.51 20.86 -7.62
N ALA A 20 -8.06 20.70 -8.82
CA ALA A 20 -8.26 21.81 -9.74
C ALA A 20 -8.90 22.95 -8.95
N ALA A 21 -8.24 24.11 -8.97
CA ALA A 21 -8.68 25.28 -8.25
C ALA A 21 -10.16 25.53 -8.52
N GLN A 22 -11.00 25.45 -7.48
CA GLN A 22 -12.30 26.10 -7.52
C GLN A 22 -12.06 27.58 -7.74
N ALA A 23 -12.75 28.16 -8.71
CA ALA A 23 -12.64 29.56 -9.05
C ALA A 23 -12.94 30.42 -7.81
N ASP A 24 -11.91 31.11 -7.31
CA ASP A 24 -12.00 31.96 -6.14
C ASP A 24 -12.88 33.18 -6.49
N SER A 25 -13.81 33.52 -5.59
CA SER A 25 -14.51 34.79 -5.64
C SER A 25 -13.51 35.94 -5.50
N PRO A 26 -13.71 37.09 -6.18
CA PRO A 26 -12.72 38.16 -6.15
C PRO A 26 -12.70 38.82 -4.76
N GLY A 27 -11.75 38.41 -3.90
CA GLY A 27 -11.54 39.07 -2.61
C GLY A 27 -10.64 38.40 -1.57
N THR A 28 -10.30 37.10 -1.65
CA THR A 28 -9.58 36.44 -0.53
C THR A 28 -8.48 35.48 -0.99
N HIS A 29 -7.21 35.88 -0.91
CA HIS A 29 -6.08 35.02 -1.26
C HIS A 29 -5.82 33.95 -0.19
N THR A 30 -6.23 32.71 -0.46
CA THR A 30 -5.79 31.52 0.29
C THR A 30 -4.36 31.16 -0.17
N PRO A 31 -3.40 30.89 0.74
CA PRO A 31 -2.04 30.54 0.34
C PRO A 31 -1.96 29.20 -0.41
N ALA A 32 -1.09 29.09 -1.42
CA ALA A 32 -0.77 27.80 -2.00
C ALA A 32 -0.03 26.89 -0.99
N ALA A 33 -0.21 25.57 -1.14
CA ALA A 33 0.49 24.58 -0.34
C ALA A 33 2.02 24.69 -0.54
N PRO A 34 2.83 24.48 0.51
CA PRO A 34 4.29 24.48 0.38
C PRO A 34 4.76 23.37 -0.57
N GLY A 35 5.60 23.71 -1.55
CA GLY A 35 6.36 22.74 -2.32
C GLY A 35 7.63 22.30 -1.60
N VAL A 36 8.26 21.21 -2.07
CA VAL A 36 9.49 20.64 -1.50
C VAL A 36 10.68 20.69 -2.46
N SER A 37 11.90 20.74 -1.91
CA SER A 37 13.16 20.67 -2.69
C SER A 37 13.51 19.28 -3.19
N ALA A 38 13.08 18.25 -2.46
CA ALA A 38 13.24 16.85 -2.81
C ALA A 38 11.86 16.19 -2.71
N PRO A 39 11.40 15.46 -3.75
CA PRO A 39 10.10 14.78 -3.70
C PRO A 39 10.07 13.74 -2.58
N GLY A 40 8.86 13.36 -2.13
CA GLY A 40 8.73 12.18 -1.27
C GLY A 40 9.18 10.92 -2.01
N GLY A 41 9.79 9.99 -1.28
CA GLY A 41 10.33 8.77 -1.88
C GLY A 41 11.35 8.05 -1.00
N ARG A 42 12.01 7.06 -1.61
CA ARG A 42 13.06 6.25 -0.96
C ARG A 42 14.44 6.83 -1.25
N TYR A 43 15.26 6.94 -0.20
CA TYR A 43 16.62 7.45 -0.26
C TYR A 43 17.58 6.52 0.50
N GLU A 44 18.79 6.35 -0.03
CA GLU A 44 19.88 5.59 0.62
C GLU A 44 20.77 6.49 1.49
N HIS A 45 20.48 7.79 1.52
CA HIS A 45 21.21 8.82 2.26
C HIS A 45 20.21 9.78 2.90
N SER A 46 20.66 10.54 3.90
CA SER A 46 19.86 11.60 4.52
C SER A 46 19.45 12.67 3.51
N VAL A 47 18.20 13.13 3.59
CA VAL A 47 17.68 14.21 2.74
C VAL A 47 17.68 15.52 3.50
N ASP A 48 18.25 16.57 2.91
CA ASP A 48 18.16 17.94 3.43
C ASP A 48 16.98 18.65 2.76
N LEU A 49 15.82 18.59 3.40
CA LEU A 49 14.55 19.08 2.87
C LEU A 49 14.38 20.59 3.07
N LYS A 50 14.00 21.31 2.01
CA LYS A 50 13.61 22.72 2.04
C LYS A 50 12.19 22.88 1.52
N PHE A 51 11.40 23.69 2.20
CA PHE A 51 10.10 24.12 1.68
C PHE A 51 10.22 25.36 0.78
N ARG A 52 9.39 25.40 -0.25
CA ARG A 52 9.15 26.54 -1.12
C ARG A 52 7.69 26.97 -0.94
N ALA A 53 7.46 28.20 -0.51
CA ALA A 53 6.12 28.73 -0.29
C ALA A 53 6.02 30.18 -0.76
N GLU A 54 4.81 30.66 -0.92
CA GLU A 54 4.53 32.04 -1.32
C GLU A 54 5.13 33.05 -0.33
N ARG A 55 5.55 34.20 -0.86
CA ARG A 55 6.15 35.26 -0.04
C ARG A 55 5.13 35.78 0.98
N GLY A 56 5.55 35.92 2.24
CA GLY A 56 4.69 36.39 3.33
C GLY A 56 3.99 35.27 4.09
N THR A 57 4.13 34.01 3.65
CA THR A 57 3.61 32.85 4.39
C THR A 57 4.61 32.33 5.43
N THR A 58 4.09 31.72 6.49
CA THR A 58 4.85 30.94 7.47
C THR A 58 4.56 29.47 7.26
N VAL A 59 5.56 28.69 6.88
CA VAL A 59 5.42 27.24 6.76
C VAL A 59 5.57 26.60 8.13
N ARG A 60 4.61 25.77 8.53
CA ARG A 60 4.68 24.92 9.72
C ARG A 60 4.59 23.46 9.32
N TYR A 61 5.22 22.60 10.11
CA TYR A 61 5.34 21.18 9.79
C TYR A 61 5.32 20.27 11.02
N THR A 62 5.04 19.00 10.75
CA THR A 62 5.13 17.85 11.65
C THR A 62 5.97 16.77 10.97
N LEU A 63 6.45 15.78 11.73
CA LEU A 63 7.33 14.70 11.23
C LEU A 63 6.73 13.30 11.43
N ASP A 64 5.51 13.24 11.96
CA ASP A 64 4.74 12.04 12.25
C ASP A 64 3.51 11.91 11.34
N GLY A 65 3.32 12.82 10.39
CA GLY A 65 2.17 12.84 9.48
C GLY A 65 0.92 13.57 10.02
N THR A 66 0.94 14.06 11.27
CA THR A 66 -0.21 14.80 11.83
C THR A 66 -0.38 16.17 11.16
N THR A 67 -1.61 16.69 11.06
CA THR A 67 -1.83 18.00 10.43
C THR A 67 -1.22 19.13 11.27
N PRO A 68 -0.31 19.96 10.71
CA PRO A 68 0.27 21.08 11.43
C PRO A 68 -0.76 22.14 11.81
N THR A 69 -0.74 22.58 13.07
CA THR A 69 -1.51 23.71 13.57
C THR A 69 -0.64 24.97 13.67
N ARG A 70 -1.22 26.07 14.14
CA ARG A 70 -0.49 27.31 14.44
C ARG A 70 0.52 27.17 15.58
N ASP A 71 0.49 26.06 16.32
CA ASP A 71 1.44 25.77 17.41
C ASP A 71 2.54 24.79 16.96
N SER A 72 2.38 24.16 15.79
CA SER A 72 3.38 23.26 15.22
C SER A 72 4.68 23.98 14.84
N ARG A 73 5.76 23.21 14.66
CA ARG A 73 7.11 23.73 14.44
C ARG A 73 7.17 24.60 13.18
N VAL A 74 7.77 25.79 13.29
CA VAL A 74 7.98 26.70 12.16
C VAL A 74 9.22 26.28 11.37
N TYR A 75 9.09 26.19 10.04
CA TYR A 75 10.24 26.03 9.17
C TYR A 75 10.99 27.36 9.04
N SER A 76 12.31 27.33 9.27
CA SER A 76 13.17 28.51 9.13
C SER A 76 13.85 28.53 7.76
N PRO A 77 13.50 29.48 6.86
CA PRO A 77 14.18 29.61 5.58
C PRO A 77 15.69 29.78 5.78
N GLY A 78 16.49 28.87 5.21
CA GLY A 78 17.94 28.83 5.38
C GLY A 78 18.46 27.69 6.26
N ARG A 79 17.59 26.99 7.00
CA ARG A 79 17.93 25.76 7.73
C ARG A 79 17.16 24.58 7.15
N PRO A 80 17.78 23.76 6.28
CA PRO A 80 17.16 22.55 5.77
C PRO A 80 16.74 21.62 6.92
N LEU A 81 15.60 20.97 6.76
CA LEU A 81 15.15 19.91 7.65
C LEU A 81 15.86 18.62 7.25
N ARG A 82 16.73 18.11 8.12
CA ARG A 82 17.46 16.87 7.89
C ARG A 82 16.56 15.67 8.21
N ILE A 83 16.35 14.82 7.20
CA ILE A 83 15.61 13.56 7.30
C ILE A 83 16.62 12.42 7.16
N ASP A 84 16.91 11.72 8.25
CA ASP A 84 17.92 10.65 8.31
C ASP A 84 17.34 9.28 8.72
N LYS A 85 16.03 9.20 8.91
CA LYS A 85 15.25 7.99 9.14
C LYS A 85 13.86 8.12 8.50
N ASP A 86 13.13 7.02 8.41
CA ASP A 86 11.75 7.00 7.90
C ASP A 86 10.90 8.06 8.61
N THR A 87 10.30 8.97 7.84
CA THR A 87 9.62 10.17 8.35
C THR A 87 8.46 10.57 7.44
N ASN A 88 7.29 10.84 8.03
CA ASN A 88 6.15 11.43 7.33
C ASN A 88 6.12 12.94 7.61
N VAL A 89 6.49 13.75 6.62
CA VAL A 89 6.55 15.20 6.75
C VAL A 89 5.24 15.81 6.24
N THR A 90 4.44 16.41 7.12
CA THR A 90 3.26 17.18 6.72
C THR A 90 3.53 18.66 6.91
N ALA A 91 3.15 19.49 5.94
CA ALA A 91 3.40 20.93 5.95
C ALA A 91 2.15 21.74 5.55
N VAL A 92 2.01 22.92 6.16
CA VAL A 92 0.95 23.91 5.88
C VAL A 92 1.58 25.30 5.78
N ALA A 93 1.19 26.09 4.79
CA ALA A 93 1.54 27.52 4.70
C ALA A 93 0.46 28.36 5.39
N PHE A 94 0.84 29.21 6.34
CA PHE A 94 -0.05 30.13 7.03
C PHE A 94 0.17 31.58 6.58
N HIS A 95 -0.90 32.32 6.33
CA HIS A 95 -0.87 33.77 6.08
C HIS A 95 -1.99 34.45 6.89
N GLY A 96 -1.61 35.22 7.92
CA GLY A 96 -2.59 35.75 8.88
C GLY A 96 -3.44 34.62 9.47
N ASN A 97 -4.77 34.77 9.44
CA ASN A 97 -5.72 33.76 9.92
C ASN A 97 -6.04 32.64 8.93
N ARG A 98 -5.44 32.64 7.74
CA ARG A 98 -5.68 31.63 6.69
C ARG A 98 -4.54 30.63 6.60
N SER A 99 -4.82 29.46 6.04
CA SER A 99 -3.86 28.40 5.75
C SER A 99 -4.09 27.79 4.37
N SER A 100 -3.05 27.23 3.77
CA SER A 100 -3.17 26.31 2.65
C SER A 100 -3.82 25.00 3.10
N VAL A 101 -4.23 24.18 2.13
CA VAL A 101 -4.44 22.75 2.41
C VAL A 101 -3.13 22.12 2.93
N PRO A 102 -3.19 21.15 3.86
CA PRO A 102 -2.01 20.37 4.27
C PRO A 102 -1.48 19.53 3.11
N VAL A 103 -0.16 19.38 3.05
CA VAL A 103 0.51 18.47 2.11
C VAL A 103 1.45 17.54 2.87
N SER A 104 1.42 16.25 2.55
CA SER A 104 2.23 15.21 3.20
C SER A 104 3.22 14.58 2.22
N TYR A 105 4.44 14.32 2.71
CA TYR A 105 5.52 13.68 1.98
C TYR A 105 6.13 12.56 2.84
N GLY A 106 6.10 11.32 2.33
CA GLY A 106 6.79 10.20 2.95
C GLY A 106 8.25 10.15 2.50
N TYR A 107 9.18 10.06 3.44
CA TYR A 107 10.60 9.85 3.18
C TYR A 107 11.04 8.54 3.84
N LEU A 108 11.51 7.59 3.03
CA LEU A 108 12.06 6.33 3.50
C LEU A 108 13.58 6.38 3.41
N ILE A 109 14.29 6.30 4.54
CA ILE A 109 15.77 6.32 4.56
C ILE A 109 16.27 4.90 4.84
N LYS A 110 16.60 4.16 3.77
CA LYS A 110 17.05 2.75 3.84
C LYS A 110 18.42 2.62 3.16
N SER A 111 19.50 2.58 3.94
CA SER A 111 20.87 2.73 3.40
C SER A 111 21.60 1.43 3.04
N ARG A 112 21.07 0.24 3.35
CA ARG A 112 21.79 -1.05 3.10
C ARG A 112 20.97 -2.21 2.56
N GLU A 113 19.65 -2.16 2.67
CA GLU A 113 18.79 -3.26 2.21
C GLU A 113 18.64 -3.23 0.68
N LYS A 114 19.15 -4.28 0.01
CA LYS A 114 18.82 -4.54 -1.39
C LYS A 114 17.64 -5.50 -1.43
N PRO A 115 16.44 -5.05 -1.82
CA PRO A 115 15.29 -5.94 -1.89
C PRO A 115 15.53 -7.02 -2.95
N LEU A 116 15.31 -8.28 -2.56
CA LEU A 116 15.25 -9.47 -3.41
C LEU A 116 14.02 -9.44 -4.33
N ALA A 117 12.96 -8.78 -3.88
CA ALA A 117 11.76 -8.46 -4.65
C ALA A 117 11.18 -7.14 -4.16
N ARG A 118 10.63 -6.33 -5.08
CA ARG A 118 9.95 -5.05 -4.85
C ARG A 118 8.53 -5.16 -5.39
N LEU A 119 7.56 -5.25 -4.50
CA LEU A 119 6.15 -5.37 -4.87
C LEU A 119 5.42 -4.09 -4.50
N VAL A 120 4.55 -3.63 -5.38
CA VAL A 120 3.49 -2.67 -5.03
C VAL A 120 2.20 -3.46 -4.90
N VAL A 121 1.49 -3.34 -3.79
CA VAL A 121 0.20 -3.99 -3.59
C VAL A 121 -0.85 -2.91 -3.41
N MET A 122 -1.92 -2.98 -4.18
CA MET A 122 -2.97 -1.98 -4.23
C MET A 122 -4.32 -2.63 -4.54
N SER A 123 -5.41 -1.90 -4.36
CA SER A 123 -6.77 -2.39 -4.61
C SER A 123 -7.72 -1.24 -4.94
N ASP A 124 -8.95 -1.54 -5.32
CA ASP A 124 -10.08 -0.60 -5.37
C ASP A 124 -9.76 0.60 -6.26
N VAL A 125 -9.46 0.28 -7.52
CA VAL A 125 -9.01 1.20 -8.57
C VAL A 125 -10.18 2.03 -9.13
N HIS A 126 -11.40 1.47 -9.14
CA HIS A 126 -12.69 2.06 -9.54
C HIS A 126 -12.62 3.07 -10.69
N VAL A 127 -12.03 2.67 -11.82
CA VAL A 127 -12.03 3.50 -13.02
C VAL A 127 -13.39 3.38 -13.72
N GLY A 128 -13.96 4.51 -14.11
CA GLY A 128 -15.13 4.56 -14.99
C GLY A 128 -14.94 5.37 -16.27
N SER A 129 -13.83 6.10 -16.43
CA SER A 129 -13.51 6.85 -17.66
C SER A 129 -12.06 7.37 -17.67
N HIS A 130 -11.52 7.63 -18.86
CA HIS A 130 -10.24 8.35 -19.03
C HIS A 130 -10.25 9.74 -18.40
N THR A 131 -11.33 10.51 -18.61
CA THR A 131 -11.44 11.89 -18.12
C THR A 131 -11.22 12.01 -16.62
N SER A 132 -11.76 11.06 -15.84
CA SER A 132 -11.59 11.02 -14.39
C SER A 132 -10.29 10.36 -13.92
N ALA A 133 -9.71 9.46 -14.72
CA ALA A 133 -8.69 8.53 -14.26
C ALA A 133 -7.27 8.85 -14.75
N ASP A 134 -7.08 9.39 -15.95
CA ASP A 134 -5.75 9.53 -16.57
C ASP A 134 -4.77 10.30 -15.68
N LYS A 135 -5.14 11.52 -15.25
CA LYS A 135 -4.28 12.34 -14.39
C LYS A 135 -4.07 11.77 -13.00
N LYS A 136 -5.07 11.07 -12.48
CA LYS A 136 -5.00 10.39 -11.20
C LYS A 136 -3.94 9.29 -11.24
N TYR A 137 -4.02 8.40 -12.23
CA TYR A 137 -3.07 7.29 -12.38
C TYR A 137 -1.71 7.74 -12.90
N GLU A 138 -1.59 8.84 -13.66
CA GLU A 138 -0.29 9.47 -13.93
C GLU A 138 0.44 9.80 -12.63
N SER A 139 -0.24 10.47 -11.69
CA SER A 139 0.31 10.84 -10.39
C SER A 139 0.66 9.61 -9.53
N PHE A 140 -0.16 8.57 -9.57
CA PHE A 140 0.09 7.34 -8.81
C PHE A 140 1.31 6.58 -9.33
N PHE A 141 1.44 6.41 -10.64
CA PHE A 141 2.60 5.78 -11.24
C PHE A 141 3.88 6.63 -11.12
N ASP A 142 3.77 7.95 -11.03
CA ASP A 142 4.91 8.80 -10.67
C ASP A 142 5.41 8.54 -9.26
N THR A 143 4.48 8.28 -8.34
CA THR A 143 4.79 7.94 -6.94
C THR A 143 5.38 6.54 -6.82
N ILE A 144 4.81 5.57 -7.53
CA ILE A 144 5.38 4.23 -7.63
C ILE A 144 6.82 4.34 -8.12
N GLY A 145 7.04 5.04 -9.24
CA GLY A 145 8.37 5.22 -9.82
C GLY A 145 9.35 6.03 -8.96
N SER A 146 8.89 6.87 -8.01
CA SER A 146 9.79 7.58 -7.09
C SER A 146 10.25 6.71 -5.92
N ILE A 147 9.50 5.65 -5.59
CA ILE A 147 9.83 4.71 -4.50
C ILE A 147 10.51 3.46 -5.04
N PHE A 148 9.86 2.79 -6.00
CA PHE A 148 10.38 1.67 -6.78
C PHE A 148 10.38 2.05 -8.27
N PRO A 149 11.49 2.59 -8.80
CA PRO A 149 11.59 2.95 -10.23
C PRO A 149 11.25 1.78 -11.17
N GLU A 150 11.66 0.57 -10.77
CA GLU A 150 11.40 -0.69 -11.46
C GLU A 150 10.88 -1.69 -10.41
N PRO A 151 9.57 -1.71 -10.11
CA PRO A 151 9.01 -2.74 -9.25
C PRO A 151 9.02 -4.09 -9.98
N ASP A 152 9.25 -5.19 -9.26
CA ASP A 152 9.22 -6.53 -9.84
C ASP A 152 7.79 -6.98 -10.16
N ALA A 153 6.84 -6.58 -9.30
CA ALA A 153 5.42 -6.68 -9.61
C ALA A 153 4.57 -5.57 -8.98
N ILE A 154 3.42 -5.33 -9.59
CA ILE A 154 2.29 -4.59 -9.05
C ILE A 154 1.14 -5.61 -8.90
N LEU A 155 0.61 -5.78 -7.69
CA LEU A 155 -0.53 -6.63 -7.38
C LEU A 155 -1.75 -5.72 -7.19
N SER A 156 -2.81 -5.92 -7.97
CA SER A 156 -4.04 -5.12 -7.93
C SER A 156 -5.23 -5.99 -7.53
N ASN A 157 -5.76 -5.76 -6.33
CA ASN A 157 -6.61 -6.72 -5.64
C ASN A 157 -8.11 -6.46 -5.87
N GLY A 158 -8.54 -6.43 -7.12
CA GLY A 158 -9.96 -6.29 -7.48
C GLY A 158 -10.48 -4.87 -7.47
N ASP A 159 -11.73 -4.74 -7.91
CA ASP A 159 -12.45 -3.50 -8.10
C ASP A 159 -11.68 -2.54 -9.02
N MET A 160 -11.31 -3.09 -10.18
CA MET A 160 -10.62 -2.36 -11.24
C MET A 160 -11.53 -1.31 -11.86
N ILE A 161 -12.82 -1.65 -12.04
CA ILE A 161 -13.84 -0.76 -12.60
C ILE A 161 -14.85 -0.34 -11.55
N ASN A 162 -15.61 0.71 -11.84
CA ASN A 162 -16.69 1.17 -10.96
C ASN A 162 -18.07 0.70 -11.46
N ASP A 163 -18.30 -0.62 -11.48
CA ASP A 163 -19.61 -1.20 -11.82
C ASP A 163 -20.41 -1.51 -10.55
N ASN A 164 -21.70 -1.17 -10.55
CA ASN A 164 -22.61 -1.35 -9.41
C ASN A 164 -23.95 -1.99 -9.82
N GLY A 165 -24.01 -2.60 -11.02
CA GLY A 165 -25.25 -3.20 -11.50
C GLY A 165 -25.13 -3.98 -12.81
N ASP A 166 -23.93 -4.43 -13.16
CA ASP A 166 -23.56 -5.08 -14.41
C ASP A 166 -23.81 -4.20 -15.67
N GLY A 167 -22.83 -4.17 -16.59
CA GLY A 167 -22.93 -3.47 -17.87
C GLY A 167 -21.79 -2.51 -18.19
N LYS A 168 -20.76 -2.44 -17.33
CA LYS A 168 -19.54 -1.67 -17.58
C LYS A 168 -18.34 -2.53 -17.98
N ASP A 169 -18.57 -3.72 -18.54
CA ASP A 169 -17.52 -4.59 -19.12
C ASP A 169 -16.47 -3.84 -19.96
N PRO A 170 -16.83 -2.83 -20.81
CA PRO A 170 -15.85 -2.07 -21.58
C PRO A 170 -14.86 -1.26 -20.74
N ASP A 171 -15.19 -0.92 -19.49
CA ASP A 171 -14.33 -0.10 -18.62
C ASP A 171 -13.04 -0.84 -18.23
N HIS A 172 -13.04 -2.18 -18.27
CA HIS A 172 -11.80 -2.94 -18.07
C HIS A 172 -10.74 -2.59 -19.12
N LYS A 173 -11.16 -2.30 -20.36
CA LYS A 173 -10.26 -1.86 -21.43
C LYS A 173 -9.70 -0.47 -21.15
N ILE A 174 -10.50 0.43 -20.57
CA ILE A 174 -10.04 1.77 -20.15
C ILE A 174 -8.95 1.64 -19.08
N VAL A 175 -9.17 0.82 -18.04
CA VAL A 175 -8.14 0.54 -17.02
C VAL A 175 -6.86 0.02 -17.66
N SER A 176 -6.99 -0.97 -18.55
CA SER A 176 -5.88 -1.60 -19.26
C SER A 176 -5.05 -0.58 -20.05
N GLU A 177 -5.71 0.32 -20.78
CA GLU A 177 -5.06 1.39 -21.54
C GLU A 177 -4.31 2.38 -20.65
N ILE A 178 -4.94 2.82 -19.56
CA ILE A 178 -4.33 3.75 -18.58
C ILE A 178 -3.08 3.14 -17.95
N PHE A 179 -3.15 1.88 -17.55
CA PHE A 179 -2.04 1.20 -16.87
C PHE A 179 -0.91 0.91 -17.86
N GLN A 180 -1.21 0.46 -19.08
CA GLN A 180 -0.19 0.27 -20.13
C GLN A 180 0.52 1.57 -20.48
N ALA A 181 -0.23 2.68 -20.64
CA ALA A 181 0.35 3.98 -20.94
C ALA A 181 1.31 4.43 -19.82
N ASN A 182 0.97 4.19 -18.56
CA ASN A 182 1.81 4.55 -17.43
C ASN A 182 3.02 3.63 -17.25
N LEU A 183 2.86 2.32 -17.41
CA LEU A 183 3.99 1.38 -17.40
C LEU A 183 5.03 1.77 -18.47
N ALA A 184 4.56 2.08 -19.69
CA ALA A 184 5.43 2.55 -20.77
C ALA A 184 6.09 3.90 -20.45
N ARG A 185 5.31 4.88 -19.97
CA ARG A 185 5.79 6.22 -19.60
C ARG A 185 6.87 6.18 -18.51
N LYS A 186 6.78 5.23 -17.58
CA LYS A 186 7.74 5.06 -16.48
C LYS A 186 8.89 4.10 -16.81
N GLY A 187 8.90 3.48 -17.99
CA GLY A 187 9.92 2.49 -18.36
C GLY A 187 9.83 1.18 -17.58
N MET A 188 8.67 0.85 -17.02
CA MET A 188 8.42 -0.35 -16.21
C MET A 188 8.16 -1.57 -17.10
N THR A 189 9.06 -1.86 -18.05
CA THR A 189 8.84 -2.88 -19.09
C THR A 189 8.93 -4.32 -18.58
N ASP A 190 9.65 -4.54 -17.48
CA ASP A 190 9.85 -5.85 -16.86
C ASP A 190 8.97 -6.07 -15.63
N THR A 191 8.15 -5.08 -15.27
CA THR A 191 7.23 -5.15 -14.12
C THR A 191 6.05 -6.07 -14.45
N GLN A 192 5.85 -7.11 -13.65
CA GLN A 192 4.62 -7.89 -13.72
C GLN A 192 3.46 -7.09 -13.13
N LEU A 193 2.29 -7.11 -13.75
CA LEU A 193 1.06 -6.58 -13.15
C LEU A 193 0.11 -7.77 -12.99
N LEU A 194 -0.38 -8.05 -11.79
CA LEU A 194 -1.22 -9.22 -11.49
C LEU A 194 -2.53 -8.77 -10.84
N ILE A 195 -3.66 -9.20 -11.41
CA ILE A 195 -5.00 -8.72 -11.01
C ILE A 195 -5.80 -9.85 -10.34
N SER A 196 -6.52 -9.56 -9.26
CA SER A 196 -7.64 -10.41 -8.81
C SER A 196 -8.96 -9.73 -9.17
N ASN A 197 -10.06 -10.49 -9.23
CA ASN A 197 -11.39 -9.90 -9.41
C ASN A 197 -11.97 -9.45 -8.06
N GLY A 198 -12.74 -8.36 -8.08
CA GLY A 198 -13.54 -7.87 -6.98
C GLY A 198 -15.04 -7.87 -7.31
N ASN A 199 -15.84 -7.28 -6.42
CA ASN A 199 -17.30 -7.28 -6.56
C ASN A 199 -17.84 -6.17 -7.46
N HIS A 200 -17.05 -5.15 -7.76
CA HIS A 200 -17.36 -4.15 -8.77
C HIS A 200 -16.82 -4.52 -10.15
N ASP A 201 -15.99 -5.56 -10.25
CA ASP A 201 -15.53 -6.03 -11.54
C ASP A 201 -16.62 -6.81 -12.27
N ALA A 202 -16.61 -6.71 -13.60
CA ALA A 202 -17.53 -7.47 -14.44
C ALA A 202 -17.19 -8.97 -14.41
N SER A 203 -17.95 -9.76 -15.18
CA SER A 203 -17.73 -11.21 -15.26
C SER A 203 -16.27 -11.59 -15.56
N LEU A 204 -15.82 -12.76 -15.10
CA LEU A 204 -14.47 -13.26 -15.40
C LEU A 204 -14.17 -13.31 -16.92
N ALA A 205 -15.19 -13.47 -17.76
CA ALA A 205 -15.05 -13.41 -19.21
C ALA A 205 -14.73 -11.99 -19.70
N ALA A 206 -15.38 -10.97 -19.13
CA ALA A 206 -15.10 -9.57 -19.41
C ALA A 206 -13.70 -9.15 -18.93
N ILE A 207 -13.29 -9.56 -17.73
CA ILE A 207 -11.92 -9.33 -17.22
C ILE A 207 -10.88 -9.93 -18.18
N ARG A 208 -11.07 -11.20 -18.58
CA ARG A 208 -10.18 -11.88 -19.54
C ARG A 208 -10.15 -11.21 -20.92
N ALA A 209 -11.23 -10.57 -21.33
CA ALA A 209 -11.29 -9.83 -22.59
C ALA A 209 -10.67 -8.43 -22.49
N GLY A 210 -10.75 -7.79 -21.32
CA GLY A 210 -10.30 -6.42 -21.09
C GLY A 210 -8.80 -6.27 -20.80
N TYR A 211 -8.16 -7.29 -20.23
CA TYR A 211 -6.75 -7.26 -19.82
C TYR A 211 -5.84 -8.19 -20.62
N PRO A 212 -4.53 -7.86 -20.74
CA PRO A 212 -3.54 -8.80 -21.24
C PRO A 212 -3.57 -10.11 -20.44
N LYS A 213 -3.43 -11.26 -21.12
CA LYS A 213 -3.38 -12.57 -20.46
C LYS A 213 -2.27 -12.67 -19.40
N ALA A 214 -1.18 -11.92 -19.55
CA ALA A 214 -0.12 -11.87 -18.55
C ALA A 214 -0.57 -11.21 -17.24
N TRP A 215 -1.59 -10.36 -17.26
CA TRP A 215 -2.10 -9.67 -16.07
C TRP A 215 -3.16 -10.47 -15.31
N PHE A 216 -3.92 -11.27 -16.06
CA PHE A 216 -4.93 -12.17 -15.52
C PHE A 216 -4.82 -13.53 -16.23
N PRO A 217 -3.84 -14.36 -15.85
CA PRO A 217 -3.57 -15.66 -16.50
C PRO A 217 -4.57 -16.76 -16.09
N ASP A 218 -5.68 -16.39 -15.44
CA ASP A 218 -6.81 -17.27 -15.16
C ASP A 218 -7.29 -17.98 -16.43
N SER A 219 -7.73 -19.23 -16.25
CA SER A 219 -8.33 -20.06 -17.30
C SER A 219 -9.65 -20.68 -16.88
N GLY A 220 -10.24 -20.23 -15.76
CA GLY A 220 -11.46 -20.80 -15.22
C GLY A 220 -12.08 -19.96 -14.11
N GLY A 221 -11.82 -20.34 -12.86
CA GLY A 221 -12.53 -19.85 -11.68
C GLY A 221 -12.07 -18.48 -11.14
N GLY A 222 -11.14 -17.80 -11.81
CA GLY A 222 -10.60 -16.51 -11.36
C GLY A 222 -9.44 -16.64 -10.37
N TYR A 223 -8.76 -17.80 -10.34
CA TYR A 223 -7.64 -18.07 -9.44
C TYR A 223 -6.47 -18.70 -10.19
N TYR A 224 -5.25 -18.35 -9.80
CA TYR A 224 -4.02 -18.77 -10.49
C TYR A 224 -2.78 -18.56 -9.61
N GLU A 225 -1.65 -19.12 -10.03
CA GLU A 225 -0.35 -18.96 -9.38
C GLU A 225 0.62 -18.20 -10.30
N SER A 226 1.47 -17.38 -9.72
CA SER A 226 2.54 -16.64 -10.41
C SER A 226 3.83 -16.66 -9.58
N ASP A 227 4.98 -16.50 -10.24
CA ASP A 227 6.29 -16.36 -9.59
C ASP A 227 6.82 -14.94 -9.83
N VAL A 228 7.13 -14.25 -8.73
CA VAL A 228 7.77 -12.94 -8.76
C VAL A 228 9.12 -13.05 -8.07
N LYS A 229 10.19 -13.23 -8.86
CA LYS A 229 11.58 -13.35 -8.36
C LYS A 229 11.74 -14.46 -7.30
N GLY A 230 11.12 -15.62 -7.52
CA GLY A 230 11.19 -16.76 -6.59
C GLY A 230 10.24 -16.64 -5.40
N LEU A 231 9.28 -15.72 -5.45
CA LEU A 231 8.16 -15.60 -4.52
C LEU A 231 6.88 -16.08 -5.20
N HIS A 232 6.25 -17.08 -4.60
CA HIS A 232 4.94 -17.56 -5.05
C HIS A 232 3.86 -16.55 -4.67
N VAL A 233 3.04 -16.18 -5.67
CA VAL A 233 1.84 -15.37 -5.53
C VAL A 233 0.66 -16.23 -5.96
N LEU A 234 -0.22 -16.55 -5.01
CA LEU A 234 -1.43 -17.35 -5.22
C LEU A 234 -2.63 -16.40 -5.26
N THR A 235 -3.12 -16.10 -6.45
CA THR A 235 -4.31 -15.27 -6.63
C THR A 235 -5.57 -16.13 -6.47
N VAL A 236 -6.49 -15.68 -5.62
CA VAL A 236 -7.76 -16.34 -5.30
C VAL A 236 -8.94 -15.45 -5.69
N ASN A 237 -10.01 -16.08 -6.17
CA ASN A 237 -11.31 -15.45 -6.38
C ASN A 237 -12.10 -15.46 -5.07
N THR A 238 -12.08 -14.33 -4.38
CA THR A 238 -12.74 -14.14 -3.08
C THR A 238 -14.25 -13.97 -3.18
N GLU A 239 -14.80 -13.74 -4.37
CA GLU A 239 -16.26 -13.63 -4.58
C GLU A 239 -16.94 -15.00 -4.48
N THR A 240 -16.21 -16.07 -4.79
CA THR A 240 -16.76 -17.44 -4.85
C THR A 240 -16.10 -18.39 -3.86
N TYR A 241 -15.04 -17.95 -3.15
CA TYR A 241 -14.14 -18.81 -2.38
C TYR A 241 -14.85 -19.76 -1.41
N ASN A 242 -15.83 -19.27 -0.64
CA ASN A 242 -16.53 -20.09 0.35
C ASN A 242 -17.27 -21.30 -0.27
N SER A 243 -17.82 -21.13 -1.47
CA SER A 243 -18.58 -22.15 -2.20
C SER A 243 -17.74 -22.98 -3.17
N ASP A 244 -16.62 -22.46 -3.65
CA ASP A 244 -15.78 -23.12 -4.65
C ASP A 244 -14.83 -24.13 -4.00
N THR A 245 -15.29 -25.39 -3.89
CA THR A 245 -14.47 -26.48 -3.33
C THR A 245 -13.24 -26.81 -4.17
N ALA A 246 -13.26 -26.56 -5.48
CA ALA A 246 -12.13 -26.86 -6.36
C ALA A 246 -10.99 -25.85 -6.11
N GLN A 247 -11.31 -24.56 -6.02
CA GLN A 247 -10.37 -23.51 -5.64
C GLN A 247 -9.78 -23.77 -4.26
N ARG A 248 -10.60 -24.08 -3.25
CA ARG A 248 -10.11 -24.38 -1.89
C ARG A 248 -9.15 -25.56 -1.87
N THR A 249 -9.46 -26.62 -2.62
CA THR A 249 -8.59 -27.80 -2.73
C THR A 249 -7.28 -27.44 -3.41
N TRP A 250 -7.34 -26.64 -4.47
CA TRP A 250 -6.16 -26.14 -5.18
C TRP A 250 -5.26 -25.29 -4.26
N LEU A 251 -5.82 -24.29 -3.56
CA LEU A 251 -5.04 -23.39 -2.70
C LEU A 251 -4.30 -24.17 -1.61
N LYS A 252 -5.02 -25.05 -0.90
CA LYS A 252 -4.42 -25.90 0.14
C LYS A 252 -3.35 -26.83 -0.42
N GLY A 253 -3.59 -27.42 -1.59
CA GLY A 253 -2.63 -28.28 -2.26
C GLY A 253 -1.35 -27.53 -2.63
N ARG A 254 -1.46 -26.32 -3.17
CA ARG A 254 -0.31 -25.47 -3.51
C ARG A 254 0.45 -25.01 -2.27
N LEU A 255 -0.24 -24.51 -1.26
CA LEU A 255 0.39 -24.11 0.01
C LEU A 255 1.12 -25.28 0.68
N ALA A 256 0.53 -26.47 0.71
CA ALA A 256 1.18 -27.67 1.25
C ALA A 256 2.43 -28.06 0.43
N ALA A 257 2.34 -28.04 -0.90
CA ALA A 257 3.47 -28.34 -1.77
C ALA A 257 4.62 -27.35 -1.60
N ILE A 258 4.34 -26.04 -1.55
CA ILE A 258 5.35 -25.00 -1.33
C ILE A 258 5.96 -25.13 0.07
N THR A 259 5.15 -25.43 1.09
CA THR A 259 5.62 -25.64 2.47
C THR A 259 6.58 -26.83 2.58
N ALA A 260 6.30 -27.91 1.85
CA ALA A 260 7.11 -29.12 1.86
C ALA A 260 8.43 -28.97 1.09
N ASP A 261 8.51 -28.02 0.15
CA ASP A 261 9.69 -27.82 -0.69
C ASP A 261 10.85 -27.15 0.11
N PRO A 262 12.00 -27.84 0.27
CA PRO A 262 13.16 -27.28 0.96
C PRO A 262 13.67 -25.95 0.38
N ALA A 263 13.46 -25.69 -0.92
CA ALA A 263 13.85 -24.44 -1.58
C ALA A 263 13.03 -23.23 -1.12
N TYR A 264 11.85 -23.46 -0.54
CA TYR A 264 10.94 -22.43 -0.04
C TYR A 264 10.81 -22.41 1.49
N LYS A 265 11.58 -23.24 2.19
CA LYS A 265 11.58 -23.26 3.66
C LYS A 265 11.85 -21.89 4.26
N GLY A 266 10.90 -21.38 5.04
CA GLY A 266 11.00 -20.07 5.70
C GLY A 266 10.88 -18.87 4.75
N LYS A 267 10.42 -19.07 3.52
CA LYS A 267 9.99 -17.99 2.61
C LYS A 267 8.47 -17.77 2.78
N PRO A 268 8.00 -16.51 2.73
CA PRO A 268 6.57 -16.25 2.64
C PRO A 268 5.99 -16.80 1.33
N VAL A 269 4.68 -17.08 1.35
CA VAL A 269 3.85 -17.29 0.18
C VAL A 269 2.80 -16.20 0.17
N LEU A 270 2.72 -15.43 -0.90
CA LEU A 270 1.74 -14.37 -0.99
C LEU A 270 0.42 -14.96 -1.48
N VAL A 271 -0.67 -14.52 -0.87
CA VAL A 271 -2.02 -14.81 -1.30
C VAL A 271 -2.68 -13.49 -1.64
N GLN A 272 -3.20 -13.39 -2.86
CA GLN A 272 -3.79 -12.18 -3.41
C GLN A 272 -5.28 -12.40 -3.60
N GLY A 273 -6.14 -11.54 -3.07
CA GLY A 273 -7.58 -11.62 -3.27
C GLY A 273 -8.27 -10.31 -2.87
N HIS A 274 -9.51 -10.10 -3.32
CA HIS A 274 -10.18 -8.81 -3.12
C HIS A 274 -10.77 -8.69 -1.71
N ARG A 275 -11.69 -9.59 -1.32
CA ARG A 275 -12.42 -9.50 -0.05
C ARG A 275 -11.60 -10.02 1.14
N PRO A 276 -11.55 -9.28 2.25
CA PRO A 276 -10.86 -9.72 3.45
C PRO A 276 -11.56 -10.93 4.09
N THR A 277 -10.82 -11.59 4.96
CA THR A 277 -11.29 -12.77 5.69
C THR A 277 -11.67 -12.43 7.13
N THR A 278 -12.57 -13.21 7.72
CA THR A 278 -13.21 -12.87 8.99
C THR A 278 -12.24 -13.01 10.16
N GLY A 279 -12.30 -12.10 11.13
CA GLY A 279 -11.51 -12.15 12.36
C GLY A 279 -10.02 -11.87 12.15
N THR A 280 -9.67 -11.05 11.16
CA THR A 280 -8.29 -10.62 10.89
C THR A 280 -8.13 -9.10 10.92
N THR A 281 -7.87 -8.45 9.79
CA THR A 281 -7.64 -7.00 9.70
C THR A 281 -8.90 -6.22 10.03
N MET A 282 -8.73 -5.03 10.62
CA MET A 282 -9.82 -4.13 11.00
C MET A 282 -10.95 -4.83 11.79
N ASP A 283 -10.57 -5.71 12.72
CA ASP A 283 -11.51 -6.50 13.54
C ASP A 283 -12.51 -7.37 12.72
N GLY A 284 -12.19 -7.66 11.45
CA GLY A 284 -13.06 -8.40 10.52
C GLY A 284 -14.14 -7.56 9.85
N GLN A 285 -14.00 -6.23 9.85
CA GLN A 285 -14.90 -5.32 9.14
C GLN A 285 -14.86 -5.58 7.62
N GLN A 286 -16.04 -5.55 6.98
CA GLN A 286 -16.24 -5.89 5.55
C GLN A 286 -15.76 -7.30 5.13
N ALA A 287 -15.44 -8.17 6.09
CA ALA A 287 -14.98 -9.52 5.80
C ALA A 287 -16.13 -10.48 5.44
N SER A 288 -15.85 -11.40 4.53
CA SER A 288 -16.88 -12.29 3.96
C SER A 288 -16.39 -13.73 3.71
N ASN A 289 -15.10 -14.02 3.95
CA ASN A 289 -14.48 -15.30 3.60
C ASN A 289 -13.98 -16.12 4.80
N PRO A 290 -14.84 -16.64 5.70
CA PRO A 290 -14.39 -17.43 6.85
C PRO A 290 -13.66 -18.73 6.48
N ARG A 291 -14.00 -19.34 5.34
CA ARG A 291 -13.30 -20.56 4.86
C ARG A 291 -11.90 -20.28 4.36
N LEU A 292 -11.62 -19.05 3.91
CA LEU A 292 -10.27 -18.64 3.55
C LEU A 292 -9.39 -18.55 4.80
N ALA A 293 -9.87 -17.92 5.88
CA ALA A 293 -9.16 -17.92 7.16
C ALA A 293 -8.92 -19.33 7.68
N GLU A 294 -9.93 -20.20 7.63
CA GLU A 294 -9.81 -21.61 7.99
C GLU A 294 -8.68 -22.28 7.21
N ASP A 295 -8.72 -22.20 5.87
CA ASP A 295 -7.76 -22.86 5.01
C ASP A 295 -6.33 -22.28 5.15
N LEU A 296 -6.18 -20.97 5.37
CA LEU A 296 -4.88 -20.31 5.55
C LEU A 296 -4.26 -20.53 6.94
N SER A 297 -5.08 -20.80 7.97
CA SER A 297 -4.60 -20.99 9.35
C SER A 297 -3.57 -22.12 9.53
N ALA A 298 -3.55 -23.09 8.60
CA ALA A 298 -2.56 -24.17 8.59
C ALA A 298 -1.19 -23.77 8.03
N PHE A 299 -1.05 -22.56 7.48
CA PHE A 299 0.11 -22.12 6.69
C PHE A 299 0.65 -20.78 7.21
N PRO A 300 1.47 -20.78 8.28
CA PRO A 300 1.95 -19.55 8.91
C PRO A 300 2.88 -18.70 8.03
N GLN A 301 3.38 -19.25 6.91
CA GLN A 301 4.12 -18.45 5.93
C GLN A 301 3.21 -17.71 4.93
N ALA A 302 1.90 -17.96 4.95
CA ALA A 302 0.95 -17.28 4.07
C ALA A 302 0.74 -15.83 4.51
N ILE A 303 0.73 -14.94 3.53
CA ILE A 303 0.46 -13.51 3.70
C ILE A 303 -0.67 -13.16 2.73
N LEU A 304 -1.87 -12.96 3.28
CA LEU A 304 -3.04 -12.51 2.53
C LEU A 304 -3.01 -10.99 2.41
N PHE A 305 -3.00 -10.50 1.18
CA PHE A 305 -3.30 -9.11 0.84
C PHE A 305 -4.74 -9.02 0.33
N SER A 306 -5.50 -8.06 0.85
CA SER A 306 -6.89 -7.82 0.46
C SER A 306 -7.31 -6.35 0.59
N GLY A 307 -8.15 -5.88 -0.33
CA GLY A 307 -8.78 -4.56 -0.30
C GLY A 307 -10.23 -4.63 0.16
N HIS A 308 -11.16 -4.16 -0.68
CA HIS A 308 -12.63 -4.15 -0.48
C HIS A 308 -13.14 -3.26 0.66
N SER A 309 -12.38 -3.15 1.74
CA SER A 309 -12.79 -2.42 2.93
C SER A 309 -12.70 -0.91 2.75
N HIS A 310 -11.85 -0.44 1.83
CA HIS A 310 -11.45 0.96 1.69
C HIS A 310 -10.92 1.59 2.98
N LEU A 311 -10.65 0.79 4.02
CA LEU A 311 -10.23 1.29 5.31
C LEU A 311 -8.77 1.75 5.25
N ASN A 312 -8.47 2.72 6.10
CA ASN A 312 -7.18 3.39 6.09
C ASN A 312 -6.03 2.46 6.52
N ILE A 313 -5.02 2.32 5.68
CA ILE A 313 -3.81 1.51 6.00
C ILE A 313 -2.92 2.10 7.10
N ASN A 314 -3.20 3.31 7.58
CA ASN A 314 -2.52 3.92 8.72
C ASN A 314 -3.05 3.47 10.07
N ASP A 315 -4.17 2.75 10.08
CA ASP A 315 -4.62 2.09 11.30
C ASP A 315 -3.70 0.88 11.57
N ASP A 316 -3.17 0.75 12.77
CA ASP A 316 -2.31 -0.39 13.13
C ASP A 316 -3.06 -1.74 12.97
N ARG A 317 -4.41 -1.72 13.02
CA ARG A 317 -5.29 -2.87 12.75
C ARG A 317 -5.33 -3.30 11.28
N SER A 318 -4.71 -2.53 10.37
CA SER A 318 -4.56 -2.85 8.95
C SER A 318 -3.66 -4.07 8.70
N ILE A 319 -2.95 -4.54 9.71
CA ILE A 319 -2.22 -5.81 9.70
C ILE A 319 -2.65 -6.68 10.88
N HIS A 320 -2.87 -7.97 10.61
CA HIS A 320 -3.19 -8.96 11.62
C HIS A 320 -2.30 -10.20 11.44
N GLN A 321 -1.54 -10.57 12.47
CA GLN A 321 -0.50 -11.60 12.42
C GLN A 321 -0.74 -12.68 13.48
N ARG A 322 -1.56 -13.69 13.16
CA ARG A 322 -1.81 -14.83 14.05
C ARG A 322 -1.36 -16.16 13.42
N ASP A 323 -2.32 -16.97 12.98
CA ASP A 323 -2.05 -18.27 12.36
C ASP A 323 -1.47 -18.11 10.94
N PHE A 324 -1.78 -16.98 10.31
CA PHE A 324 -1.19 -16.44 9.09
C PHE A 324 -1.18 -14.91 9.19
N THR A 325 -0.55 -14.22 8.24
CA THR A 325 -0.59 -12.75 8.18
C THR A 325 -1.68 -12.30 7.20
N SER A 326 -2.54 -11.38 7.63
CA SER A 326 -3.54 -10.69 6.80
C SER A 326 -3.20 -9.21 6.77
N VAL A 327 -3.31 -8.58 5.61
CA VAL A 327 -2.93 -7.18 5.38
C VAL A 327 -4.02 -6.52 4.54
N ASN A 328 -4.46 -5.35 5.00
CA ASN A 328 -5.37 -4.48 4.27
C ASN A 328 -4.57 -3.60 3.30
N ASP A 329 -4.94 -3.62 2.02
CA ASP A 329 -4.24 -2.89 0.97
C ASP A 329 -4.66 -1.42 0.87
N GLY A 330 -5.78 -1.08 1.51
CA GLY A 330 -6.44 0.22 1.35
C GLY A 330 -7.16 0.31 0.02
N SER A 331 -7.28 1.54 -0.49
CA SER A 331 -7.93 1.81 -1.78
C SER A 331 -7.15 2.84 -2.58
N MET A 332 -7.08 2.64 -3.89
CA MET A 332 -6.56 3.63 -4.84
C MET A 332 -7.59 4.71 -5.19
N SER A 333 -8.83 4.54 -4.74
CA SER A 333 -9.94 5.40 -5.10
C SER A 333 -10.26 6.47 -4.07
N TYR A 334 -10.60 6.01 -2.87
CA TYR A 334 -10.98 6.80 -1.72
C TYR A 334 -10.83 5.93 -0.48
N ILE A 335 -10.58 6.53 0.68
CA ILE A 335 -10.67 5.82 1.95
C ILE A 335 -12.05 6.01 2.57
N GLU A 336 -12.49 5.00 3.30
CA GLU A 336 -13.61 5.06 4.23
C GLU A 336 -13.10 5.23 5.65
N VAL A 337 -13.82 6.03 6.44
CA VAL A 337 -13.65 6.07 7.89
C VAL A 337 -14.55 5.00 8.51
N ASP A 338 -14.09 4.34 9.57
CA ASP A 338 -14.87 3.30 10.27
C ASP A 338 -16.34 3.71 10.48
N HIS A 339 -17.25 2.78 10.23
CA HIS A 339 -18.68 3.01 10.34
C HIS A 339 -19.03 3.55 11.74
N GLY A 340 -19.56 4.77 11.78
CA GLY A 340 -19.90 5.49 13.02
C GLY A 340 -19.05 6.72 13.31
N TYR A 341 -18.00 6.96 12.52
CA TYR A 341 -17.18 8.17 12.56
C TYR A 341 -17.40 9.03 11.30
N GLN A 342 -17.36 10.35 11.46
CA GLN A 342 -17.47 11.31 10.36
C GLN A 342 -16.31 12.31 10.43
N MET A 343 -15.86 12.77 9.26
CA MET A 343 -14.88 13.85 9.20
C MET A 343 -15.51 15.16 9.67
N VAL A 344 -14.80 15.89 10.53
CA VAL A 344 -15.16 17.26 10.89
C VAL A 344 -14.36 18.21 10.00
N THR A 345 -15.06 19.05 9.25
CA THR A 345 -14.49 20.13 8.45
C THR A 345 -14.70 21.47 9.16
N GLU A 346 -14.12 22.55 8.61
CA GLU A 346 -14.36 23.91 9.10
C GLU A 346 -15.85 24.32 9.00
N ASP A 347 -16.62 23.66 8.13
CA ASP A 347 -18.04 23.93 7.87
C ASP A 347 -18.99 22.98 8.63
N GLY A 348 -18.47 22.01 9.40
CA GLY A 348 -19.27 21.04 10.16
C GLY A 348 -18.93 19.58 9.87
N LEU A 349 -19.86 18.66 10.09
CA LEU A 349 -19.67 17.25 9.71
C LEU A 349 -19.68 17.13 8.19
N ALA A 350 -18.68 16.45 7.62
CA ALA A 350 -18.64 16.20 6.19
C ALA A 350 -19.86 15.38 5.77
N ASP A 351 -20.53 15.82 4.70
CA ASP A 351 -21.70 15.13 4.11
C ASP A 351 -21.32 13.87 3.31
N ARG A 352 -20.11 13.35 3.55
CA ARG A 352 -19.56 12.12 2.97
C ARG A 352 -18.65 11.44 3.98
N PHE A 353 -18.75 10.12 4.08
CA PHE A 353 -17.85 9.30 4.90
C PHE A 353 -16.55 8.91 4.16
N GLU A 354 -16.49 9.20 2.87
CA GLU A 354 -15.35 8.93 1.99
C GLU A 354 -14.40 10.13 1.88
N SER A 355 -13.11 9.85 1.84
CA SER A 355 -12.08 10.85 1.55
C SER A 355 -11.28 10.46 0.30
N PRO A 356 -11.32 11.24 -0.79
CA PRO A 356 -10.56 10.94 -2.00
C PRO A 356 -9.05 10.96 -1.74
N THR A 357 -8.48 9.77 -1.62
CA THR A 357 -7.05 9.55 -1.44
C THR A 357 -6.71 8.18 -1.99
N ALA A 358 -5.42 7.93 -2.21
CA ALA A 358 -4.92 6.67 -2.71
C ALA A 358 -3.94 6.08 -1.73
N GLN A 359 -4.03 4.77 -1.56
CA GLN A 359 -3.19 3.99 -0.67
C GLN A 359 -2.68 2.76 -1.40
N ALA A 360 -1.39 2.50 -1.27
CA ALA A 360 -0.76 1.28 -1.75
C ALA A 360 0.35 0.88 -0.77
N LEU A 361 0.59 -0.42 -0.67
CA LEU A 361 1.67 -0.98 0.11
C LEU A 361 2.91 -1.14 -0.78
N PHE A 362 4.04 -0.66 -0.28
CA PHE A 362 5.35 -0.89 -0.90
C PHE A 362 6.06 -1.99 -0.11
N VAL A 363 6.12 -3.19 -0.67
CA VAL A 363 6.56 -4.40 0.02
C VAL A 363 7.95 -4.82 -0.49
N PRO A 364 9.04 -4.32 0.12
CA PRO A 364 10.37 -4.83 -0.16
C PRO A 364 10.58 -6.16 0.57
N ARG A 365 11.20 -7.12 -0.12
CA ARG A 365 11.79 -8.29 0.54
C ARG A 365 13.28 -8.05 0.74
N PRO A 366 13.76 -7.55 1.88
CA PRO A 366 15.18 -7.24 2.04
C PRO A 366 16.06 -8.49 1.96
N ASN A 367 17.30 -8.33 1.49
CA ASN A 367 18.33 -9.37 1.52
C ASN A 367 19.03 -9.50 2.89
N SER A 368 18.92 -8.48 3.75
CA SER A 368 19.46 -8.42 5.11
C SER A 368 18.65 -7.43 5.95
N LEU A 369 18.51 -7.67 7.26
CA LEU A 369 17.89 -6.73 8.21
C LEU A 369 19.00 -6.16 9.12
N ASP A 370 19.14 -4.84 9.18
CA ASP A 370 20.07 -4.18 10.11
C ASP A 370 19.43 -4.07 11.50
N ILE A 371 20.06 -4.70 12.50
CA ILE A 371 19.63 -4.61 13.91
C ILE A 371 20.70 -3.82 14.68
N PRO A 372 20.39 -2.61 15.20
CA PRO A 372 21.34 -1.84 15.99
C PRO A 372 21.72 -2.62 17.27
N VAL A 373 23.01 -2.80 17.51
CA VAL A 373 23.53 -3.38 18.76
C VAL A 373 24.05 -2.25 19.66
N PRO A 374 23.73 -2.23 20.98
CA PRO A 374 24.28 -1.23 21.90
C PRO A 374 25.82 -1.25 21.89
N GLY A 375 26.45 -0.09 21.71
CA GLY A 375 27.92 0.04 21.53
C GLY A 375 28.79 -0.29 22.74
N THR A 376 28.23 -0.78 23.84
CA THR A 376 28.95 -1.15 25.07
C THR A 376 29.47 -2.59 25.07
N VAL A 377 29.23 -3.35 24.00
CA VAL A 377 29.52 -4.78 23.96
C VAL A 377 30.28 -5.08 22.66
N HIS A 378 31.61 -4.98 22.69
CA HIS A 378 32.48 -5.34 21.57
C HIS A 378 33.13 -6.72 21.79
N GLY A 379 33.24 -7.53 20.74
CA GLY A 379 33.94 -8.83 20.75
C GLY A 379 33.15 -10.01 21.30
N GLY A 380 31.82 -9.88 21.44
CA GLY A 380 30.91 -10.93 21.93
C GLY A 380 30.30 -11.81 20.83
N ARG A 381 29.74 -12.95 21.25
CA ARG A 381 28.80 -13.73 20.44
C ARG A 381 27.38 -13.35 20.85
N TYR A 382 26.59 -12.88 19.89
CA TYR A 382 25.22 -12.44 20.10
C TYR A 382 24.22 -13.44 19.56
N VAL A 383 23.01 -13.42 20.14
CA VAL A 383 21.81 -14.04 19.58
C VAL A 383 20.76 -12.95 19.51
N ALA A 384 20.47 -12.45 18.30
CA ALA A 384 19.29 -11.63 18.09
C ALA A 384 18.08 -12.56 18.03
N ARG A 385 17.10 -12.33 18.90
CA ARG A 385 15.78 -12.94 18.83
C ARG A 385 14.78 -11.87 18.42
N VAL A 386 14.20 -12.01 17.23
CA VAL A 386 13.27 -11.05 16.64
C VAL A 386 11.88 -11.68 16.60
N VAL A 387 10.88 -10.92 17.05
CA VAL A 387 9.46 -11.22 16.90
C VAL A 387 8.80 -10.00 16.28
N ALA A 388 7.90 -10.19 15.32
CA ALA A 388 6.97 -9.14 14.92
C ALA A 388 5.75 -9.18 15.86
N VAL A 389 5.23 -8.02 16.24
CA VAL A 389 4.03 -7.89 17.08
C VAL A 389 3.07 -6.95 16.37
N ASP A 390 1.82 -7.37 16.17
CA ASP A 390 0.77 -6.55 15.57
C ASP A 390 0.03 -5.69 16.62
N ALA A 391 -0.92 -4.86 16.18
CA ALA A 391 -1.72 -4.00 17.04
C ALA A 391 -2.53 -4.75 18.11
N TYR A 392 -2.82 -6.02 17.85
CA TYR A 392 -3.59 -6.90 18.72
C TYR A 392 -2.71 -7.60 19.77
N GLY A 393 -1.39 -7.39 19.73
CA GLY A 393 -0.42 -8.05 20.59
C GLY A 393 -0.09 -9.47 20.16
N ASN A 394 -0.51 -9.91 18.97
CA ASN A 394 -0.13 -11.21 18.44
C ASN A 394 1.34 -11.16 18.03
N ALA A 395 2.10 -12.19 18.42
CA ALA A 395 3.52 -12.28 18.12
C ALA A 395 3.81 -13.37 17.09
N SER A 396 4.63 -13.06 16.09
CA SER A 396 5.16 -14.07 15.17
C SER A 396 6.00 -15.11 15.93
N PRO A 397 6.22 -16.32 15.37
CA PRO A 397 7.28 -17.19 15.84
C PRO A 397 8.62 -16.45 15.86
N ALA A 398 9.41 -16.67 16.91
CA ALA A 398 10.66 -15.94 17.08
C ALA A 398 11.73 -16.40 16.07
N ALA A 399 12.27 -15.47 15.30
CA ALA A 399 13.45 -15.70 14.50
C ALA A 399 14.71 -15.47 15.33
N SER A 400 15.63 -16.43 15.34
CA SER A 400 16.91 -16.30 16.06
C SER A 400 18.09 -16.33 15.11
N LEU A 401 18.96 -15.32 15.21
CA LEU A 401 20.22 -15.23 14.47
C LEU A 401 21.38 -15.11 15.46
N SER A 402 22.34 -16.03 15.36
CA SER A 402 23.61 -15.89 16.06
C SER A 402 24.63 -15.19 15.17
N PHE A 403 25.33 -14.21 15.72
CA PHE A 403 26.40 -13.49 15.03
C PHE A 403 27.51 -13.11 16.01
N ARG A 404 28.67 -12.74 15.48
CA ARG A 404 29.78 -12.14 16.24
C ARG A 404 30.00 -10.75 15.69
N GLU A 405 30.31 -9.82 16.58
CA GLU A 405 30.78 -8.49 16.18
C GLU A 405 32.29 -8.49 15.96
#